data_AF-A0A7C0ZFN8-F1
#
_entry.id   AF-A0A7C0ZFN8-F1
#
_cell.length_a   1.000
_cell.length_b   1.000
_cell.length_c   1.000
_cell.angle_alpha   90.00
_cell.angle_beta   90.00
_cell.angle_gamma   90.00
#
_symmetry.space_group_name_H-M   'P 1'
#
loop_
_entity.id
_entity.type
_entity.pdbx_description
1 polymer ?
#
loop_
_entity_poly.entity_id
_entity_poly.type
_entity_poly.pdbx_seq_one_letter_code
_entity_poly.pdbx_strand_id
1 'polypeptide(L)'
;KGNLGINIFPIKGLRIKTQYSFVGKRYFGNDYGNTQKEMESYDTVDIYLSYKLNNIEFFINGKNIFNEKYSDYGFYSSWVNSFNYYPMPEATFLGGINMVF
;
A
#
# COMPACT_ATOMS: atom_id res chain seq x y z
N LYS A 1 -5.27 11.88 2.66
CA LYS A 1 -4.75 10.69 1.94
C LYS A 1 -4.71 11.01 0.46
N GLY A 2 -3.63 10.68 -0.24
CA GLY A 2 -3.48 10.85 -1.68
C GLY A 2 -2.78 9.65 -2.30
N ASN A 3 -3.03 9.38 -3.58
CA ASN A 3 -2.35 8.33 -4.33
C ASN A 3 -1.95 8.88 -5.69
N LEU A 4 -0.76 8.51 -6.17
CA LEU A 4 -0.24 8.84 -7.48
C LEU A 4 0.14 7.55 -8.20
N GLY A 5 -0.36 7.36 -9.42
CA GLY A 5 -0.12 6.17 -10.22
C GLY A 5 0.51 6.52 -11.55
N ILE A 6 1.54 5.79 -11.93
CA ILE A 6 2.18 5.84 -13.24
C ILE A 6 2.08 4.46 -13.88
N ASN A 7 1.69 4.41 -15.15
CA ASN A 7 1.66 3.18 -15.93
C ASN A 7 2.34 3.42 -17.28
N ILE A 8 3.41 2.69 -17.54
CA ILE A 8 4.26 2.88 -18.73
C ILE A 8 4.48 1.56 -19.47
N PHE A 9 4.75 1.69 -20.77
CA PHE A 9 5.00 0.60 -21.71
C PHE A 9 6.30 0.88 -22.46
N PRO A 10 7.46 0.75 -21.79
CA PRO A 10 8.74 1.19 -22.36
C PRO A 10 9.15 0.38 -23.59
N ILE A 11 8.74 -0.88 -23.67
CA ILE A 11 8.92 -1.76 -24.84
C ILE A 11 7.64 -2.57 -25.08
N LYS A 12 7.50 -3.11 -26.30
CA LYS A 12 6.36 -3.95 -26.65
C LYS A 12 6.25 -5.14 -25.69
N GLY A 13 5.05 -5.35 -25.15
CA GLY A 13 4.76 -6.46 -24.23
C GLY A 13 5.08 -6.17 -22.77
N LEU A 14 6.00 -5.24 -22.46
CA LEU A 14 6.35 -4.88 -21.08
C LEU A 14 5.42 -3.79 -20.56
N ARG A 15 4.82 -4.02 -19.39
CA ARG A 15 4.06 -3.05 -18.61
C ARG A 15 4.72 -2.86 -17.26
N ILE A 16 4.89 -1.61 -16.86
CA ILE A 16 5.33 -1.22 -15.52
C ILE A 16 4.29 -0.27 -14.96
N LYS A 17 3.65 -0.67 -13.86
CA LYS A 17 2.77 0.19 -13.09
C LYS A 17 3.39 0.42 -11.72
N THR A 18 3.54 1.68 -11.36
CA THR A 18 4.01 2.11 -10.04
C THR A 18 2.93 2.95 -9.39
N GLN A 19 2.65 2.70 -8.11
CA GLN A 19 1.70 3.47 -7.33
C GLN A 19 2.37 3.92 -6.04
N TYR A 20 2.39 5.23 -5.82
CA TYR A 20 2.77 5.86 -4.57
C TYR A 20 1.50 6.24 -3.81
N SER A 21 1.42 5.91 -2.53
CA SER A 21 0.29 6.23 -1.66
C SER A 21 0.80 6.95 -0.43
N PHE A 22 0.20 8.08 -0.06
CA PHE A 22 0.58 8.85 1.13
C PHE A 22 -0.64 9.10 2.02
N VAL A 23 -0.45 8.90 3.32
CA VAL A 23 -1.42 9.21 4.37
C VAL A 23 -0.75 10.11 5.38
N GLY A 24 -1.25 11.34 5.49
CA GLY A 24 -0.81 12.29 6.50
C GLY A 24 -1.23 11.89 7.92
N LYS A 25 -0.73 12.64 8.89
CA LYS A 25 -1.09 12.46 10.30
C LYS A 25 -2.59 12.61 10.52
N ARG A 26 -3.09 11.90 11.52
CA ARG A 26 -4.52 11.81 11.86
C ARG A 26 -4.72 11.29 13.27
N TYR A 27 -5.81 11.69 13.90
CA TYR A 27 -6.17 11.20 15.23
C TYR A 27 -6.60 9.74 15.22
N PHE A 28 -6.51 9.11 16.39
CA PHE A 28 -6.98 7.74 16.61
C PHE A 28 -8.51 7.70 16.58
N GLY A 29 -9.07 6.56 16.16
CA GLY A 29 -10.48 6.28 16.37
C GLY A 29 -10.85 6.36 17.85
N ASN A 30 -12.10 6.73 18.15
CA ASN A 30 -12.64 7.01 19.49
C ASN A 30 -12.05 8.24 20.21
N ASP A 31 -11.09 8.98 19.63
CA ASP A 31 -10.79 10.34 20.08
C ASP A 31 -11.75 11.34 19.43
N TYR A 32 -13.00 11.35 19.91
CA TYR A 32 -14.05 12.22 19.35
C TYR A 32 -13.73 13.71 19.44
N GLY A 33 -12.85 14.11 20.36
CA GLY A 33 -12.41 15.48 20.54
C GLY A 33 -11.24 15.88 19.66
N ASN A 34 -10.55 14.92 19.01
CA ASN A 34 -9.27 15.15 18.31
C ASN A 34 -8.26 15.89 19.21
N THR A 35 -8.16 15.45 20.46
CA THR A 35 -7.33 16.11 21.49
C THR A 35 -6.10 15.32 21.87
N GLN A 36 -6.06 14.04 21.52
CA GLN A 36 -4.98 13.14 21.85
C GLN A 36 -3.88 13.20 20.79
N LYS A 37 -2.79 12.45 20.98
CA LYS A 37 -1.73 12.38 19.97
C LYS A 37 -2.25 11.84 18.63
N GLU A 38 -1.63 12.26 17.55
CA GLU A 38 -1.90 11.74 16.21
C GLU A 38 -1.12 10.45 15.94
N MET A 39 -1.63 9.64 15.02
CA MET A 39 -0.87 8.59 14.34
C MET A 39 0.13 9.25 13.39
N GLU A 40 1.31 8.67 13.28
CA GLU A 40 2.31 9.11 12.30
C GLU A 40 1.80 8.92 10.86
N SER A 41 2.26 9.83 9.99
CA SER A 41 2.06 9.68 8.55
C SER A 41 2.87 8.52 8.01
N TYR A 42 2.42 7.94 6.91
CA TYR A 42 3.17 6.91 6.20
C TYR A 42 2.97 7.04 4.70
N ASP A 43 3.88 6.44 3.96
CA ASP A 43 3.74 6.21 2.54
C ASP A 43 4.11 4.79 2.14
N THR A 44 3.54 4.34 1.04
CA THR A 44 3.85 3.03 0.46
C THR A 44 4.04 3.17 -1.04
N VAL A 45 4.95 2.35 -1.56
CA VAL A 45 5.13 2.17 -2.99
C VAL A 45 4.77 0.74 -3.37
N ASP A 46 3.90 0.63 -4.36
CA ASP A 46 3.52 -0.64 -4.97
C ASP A 46 4.02 -0.64 -6.43
N ILE A 47 4.56 -1.77 -6.88
CA ILE A 47 5.03 -1.96 -8.26
C ILE A 47 4.42 -3.25 -8.82
N TYR A 48 3.84 -3.11 -10.01
CA TYR A 48 3.39 -4.22 -10.84
C TYR A 48 4.19 -4.23 -12.14
N LEU A 49 4.82 -5.36 -12.44
CA LEU A 49 5.51 -5.61 -13.69
C LEU A 49 4.80 -6.74 -14.41
N SER A 50 4.53 -6.59 -15.71
CA SER A 50 4.11 -7.71 -16.54
C SER A 50 4.74 -7.71 -17.91
N TYR A 51 4.97 -8.89 -18.46
CA TYR A 51 5.46 -9.07 -19.81
C TYR A 51 4.57 -10.04 -20.57
N LYS A 52 3.92 -9.52 -21.63
CA LYS A 52 3.03 -10.29 -22.50
C LYS A 52 3.78 -10.77 -23.74
N LEU A 53 3.80 -12.09 -23.93
CA LEU A 53 4.29 -12.79 -25.11
C LEU A 53 3.13 -13.59 -25.72
N ASN A 54 2.59 -13.08 -26.84
CA ASN A 54 1.44 -13.65 -27.52
C ASN A 54 0.22 -13.84 -26.58
N ASN A 55 -0.12 -15.09 -26.29
CA ASN A 55 -1.25 -15.51 -25.46
C ASN A 55 -0.85 -15.79 -24.00
N ILE A 56 0.41 -15.55 -23.63
CA ILE A 56 0.95 -15.75 -22.29
C ILE A 56 1.40 -14.39 -21.72
N GLU A 57 1.10 -14.13 -20.44
CA GLU A 57 1.62 -12.99 -19.70
C GLU A 57 2.24 -13.45 -18.39
N PHE A 58 3.47 -13.06 -18.13
CA PHE A 58 4.14 -13.24 -16.83
C PHE A 58 3.99 -11.95 -16.04
N PHE A 59 3.69 -12.04 -14.75
CA PHE A 59 3.59 -10.85 -13.90
C PHE A 59 4.19 -11.06 -12.51
N ILE A 60 4.62 -9.95 -11.91
CA ILE A 60 4.96 -9.83 -10.51
C ILE A 60 4.38 -8.53 -9.95
N ASN A 61 3.79 -8.62 -8.77
CA ASN A 61 3.17 -7.54 -8.04
C ASN A 61 3.80 -7.45 -6.66
N GLY A 62 4.60 -6.42 -6.42
CA GLY A 62 5.14 -6.06 -5.12
C GLY A 62 4.29 -4.95 -4.51
N LYS A 63 3.83 -5.15 -3.28
CA LYS A 63 3.17 -4.11 -2.47
C LYS A 63 4.07 -3.73 -1.30
N ASN A 64 4.03 -2.44 -0.93
CA ASN A 64 4.87 -1.88 0.13
C ASN A 64 6.34 -2.29 -0.05
N ILE A 65 6.90 -2.03 -1.24
CA ILE A 65 8.20 -2.60 -1.64
C ILE A 65 9.39 -2.13 -0.80
N PHE A 66 9.24 -1.00 -0.10
CA PHE A 66 10.23 -0.45 0.82
C PHE A 66 10.08 -0.96 2.26
N ASN A 67 9.13 -1.88 2.49
CA ASN A 67 8.88 -2.51 3.77
C ASN A 67 8.51 -1.53 4.89
N GLU A 68 7.68 -0.52 4.58
CA GLU A 68 7.21 0.44 5.57
C GLU A 68 6.37 -0.26 6.64
N LYS A 69 6.66 0.00 7.92
CA LYS A 69 5.88 -0.54 9.04
C LYS A 69 4.90 0.50 9.51
N TYR A 70 3.64 0.34 9.11
CA TYR A 70 2.59 1.32 9.39
C TYR A 70 1.30 0.67 9.88
N SER A 71 0.40 1.52 10.36
CA SER A 71 -0.97 1.16 10.71
C SER A 71 -1.93 2.08 9.97
N ASP A 72 -2.82 1.49 9.19
CA ASP A 72 -3.86 2.23 8.50
C ASP A 72 -4.97 2.71 9.45
N TYR A 73 -5.07 2.07 10.62
CA TYR A 73 -6.03 2.37 11.65
C TYR A 73 -5.47 2.14 13.06
N GLY A 74 -5.96 2.92 14.02
CA GLY A 74 -5.68 2.76 15.44
C GLY A 74 -6.83 3.30 16.27
N PHE A 75 -6.99 2.80 17.49
CA PHE A 75 -8.02 3.23 18.44
C PHE A 75 -7.39 3.75 19.72
N TYR A 76 -7.93 4.87 20.21
CA TYR A 76 -7.72 5.35 21.56
C TYR A 76 -8.80 4.76 22.48
N SER A 77 -8.43 4.36 23.69
CA SER A 77 -9.36 3.96 24.73
C SER A 77 -9.25 4.92 25.90
N SER A 78 -10.29 5.72 26.14
CA SER A 78 -10.35 6.64 27.27
C SER A 78 -10.46 5.92 28.63
N TRP A 79 -11.08 4.73 28.65
CA TRP A 79 -11.27 3.93 29.87
C TRP A 79 -9.97 3.45 30.51
N VAL A 80 -8.99 3.08 29.68
CA VAL A 80 -7.67 2.56 30.12
C VAL A 80 -6.51 3.45 29.67
N ASN A 81 -6.82 4.61 29.10
CA ASN A 81 -5.88 5.57 28.52
C ASN A 81 -4.81 4.93 27.62
N SER A 82 -5.23 4.12 26.65
CA SER A 82 -4.33 3.34 25.77
C SER A 82 -4.52 3.62 24.29
N PHE A 83 -3.46 3.41 23.51
CA PHE A 83 -3.45 3.57 22.06
C PHE A 83 -3.12 2.23 21.40
N ASN A 84 -4.07 1.70 20.63
CA ASN A 84 -3.95 0.40 19.98
C ASN A 84 -3.82 0.62 18.47
N TYR A 85 -2.90 -0.10 17.85
CA TYR A 85 -2.59 0.01 16.42
C TYR A 85 -2.95 -1.28 15.71
N TYR A 86 -3.49 -1.18 14.50
CA TYR A 86 -3.68 -2.33 13.62
C TYR A 86 -2.53 -2.38 12.60
N PRO A 87 -1.53 -3.26 12.78
CA PRO A 87 -0.36 -3.29 11.90
C PRO A 87 -0.76 -3.78 10.51
N MET A 88 -0.31 -3.05 9.50
CA MET A 88 -0.47 -3.47 8.11
C MET A 88 0.64 -4.45 7.71
N PRO A 89 0.41 -5.28 6.68
CA PRO A 89 1.44 -6.16 6.17
C PRO A 89 2.71 -5.40 5.75
N GLU A 90 3.84 -6.03 6.06
CA GLU A 90 5.16 -5.71 5.51
C GLU A 90 5.19 -5.94 3.98
N ALA A 91 6.37 -5.85 3.35
CA ALA A 91 6.50 -6.03 1.91
C ALA A 91 5.92 -7.40 1.47
N THR A 92 5.02 -7.38 0.49
CA THR A 92 4.38 -8.60 -0.05
C THR A 92 4.55 -8.70 -1.54
N PHE A 93 4.80 -9.91 -2.04
CA PHE A 93 5.06 -10.18 -3.44
C PHE A 93 4.16 -11.31 -3.94
N LEU A 94 3.51 -11.09 -5.07
CA LEU A 94 2.67 -12.07 -5.76
C LEU A 94 3.09 -12.12 -7.23
N GLY A 95 3.46 -13.31 -7.72
CA GLY A 95 3.77 -13.53 -9.12
C GLY A 95 2.88 -14.60 -9.74
N GLY A 96 2.78 -14.61 -11.06
CA GLY A 96 1.98 -15.59 -11.77
C GLY A 96 2.11 -15.53 -13.29
N ILE A 97 1.36 -16.42 -13.93
CA ILE A 97 1.26 -16.55 -15.38
C ILE A 97 -0.23 -16.50 -15.75
N ASN A 98 -0.59 -15.61 -16.66
CA ASN A 98 -1.92 -15.58 -17.29
C ASN A 98 -1.81 -16.18 -18.69
N MET A 99 -2.75 -17.05 -19.06
CA MET A 99 -2.83 -17.63 -20.40
C MET A 99 -4.25 -17.45 -20.96
N VAL A 100 -4.34 -17.05 -22.23
CA VAL A 100 -5.60 -16.91 -22.96
C VAL A 100 -5.63 -17.95 -24.08
N PHE A 101 -6.76 -18.63 -24.27
CA PHE A 101 -6.98 -19.65 -25.30
C PHE A 101 -7.87 -19.10 -26.42
#